data_AF-K2S130-F1
#
_entry.id   AF-K2S130-F1
#
_cell.length_a   1.000
_cell.length_b   1.000
_cell.length_c   1.000
_cell.angle_alpha   90.00
_cell.angle_beta   90.00
_cell.angle_gamma   90.00
#
_symmetry.space_group_name_H-M   'P 1'
#
loop_
_entity.id
_entity.type
_entity.pdbx_description
1 polymer ?
#
loop_
_entity_poly.entity_id
_entity_poly.type
_entity_poly.pdbx_seq_one_letter_code
_entity_poly.pdbx_strand_id
1 'polypeptide(L)'
;MVEALGQEHYDKVNAAAQGFVDEGRAEDILPFALTARIFQKTPISARRWLSLASPDKRGADDFFSSDLDDEAVRKTFGGVPKGQRVCVLYSGADEFVPKDLDKEELVHRWGHAVREAGGVWEDEFGGVVQGATHNLKRNGDDVVGDLCRRVIGFLAKVEKGEAAHL
;
A
#
# COMPACT_ATOMS: atom_id res chain seq x y z
N MET A 1 -8.44 -6.73 1.68
CA MET A 1 -8.76 -8.07 1.11
C MET A 1 -10.10 -8.63 1.58
N VAL A 2 -10.44 -8.52 2.87
CA VAL A 2 -11.70 -9.03 3.42
C VAL A 2 -12.92 -8.54 2.64
N GLU A 3 -13.00 -7.24 2.34
CA GLU A 3 -14.11 -6.68 1.56
C GLU A 3 -14.24 -7.28 0.15
N ALA A 4 -13.11 -7.57 -0.50
CA ALA A 4 -13.10 -8.15 -1.85
C ALA A 4 -13.45 -9.65 -1.88
N LEU A 5 -13.16 -10.40 -0.80
CA LEU A 5 -13.36 -11.85 -0.76
C LEU A 5 -14.60 -12.30 0.01
N GLY A 6 -15.05 -11.48 0.95
CA GLY A 6 -15.89 -11.90 2.07
C GLY A 6 -15.08 -12.61 3.16
N GLN A 7 -15.50 -12.43 4.42
CA GLN A 7 -14.81 -12.97 5.61
C GLN A 7 -14.61 -14.49 5.53
N GLU A 8 -15.67 -15.24 5.21
CA GLU A 8 -15.61 -16.71 5.16
C GLU A 8 -14.58 -17.21 4.15
N HIS A 9 -14.54 -16.63 2.94
CA HIS A 9 -13.58 -17.04 1.93
C HIS A 9 -12.16 -16.62 2.32
N TYR A 10 -11.99 -15.42 2.87
CA TYR A 10 -10.70 -14.95 3.38
C TYR A 10 -10.12 -15.91 4.43
N ASP A 11 -10.91 -16.28 5.44
CA ASP A 11 -10.50 -17.21 6.50
C ASP A 11 -10.17 -18.59 5.97
N LYS A 12 -10.97 -19.08 4.99
CA LYS A 12 -10.70 -20.35 4.31
C LYS A 12 -9.36 -20.36 3.60
N VAL A 13 -8.99 -19.29 2.88
CA VAL A 13 -7.70 -19.24 2.19
C VAL A 13 -6.55 -19.10 3.19
N ASN A 14 -6.73 -18.31 4.26
CA ASN A 14 -5.73 -18.21 5.34
C ASN A 14 -5.46 -19.57 6.00
N ALA A 15 -6.50 -20.33 6.33
CA ALA A 15 -6.37 -21.66 6.91
C ALA A 15 -5.65 -22.63 5.96
N ALA A 16 -5.98 -22.60 4.66
CA ALA A 16 -5.31 -23.42 3.66
C ALA A 16 -3.82 -23.05 3.50
N ALA A 17 -3.51 -21.76 3.47
CA ALA A 17 -2.14 -21.26 3.38
C ALA A 17 -1.32 -21.61 4.62
N GLN A 18 -1.91 -21.48 5.81
CA GLN A 18 -1.26 -21.89 7.05
C GLN A 18 -0.97 -23.40 7.06
N GLY A 19 -1.92 -24.23 6.64
CA GLY A 19 -1.70 -25.68 6.53
C GLY A 19 -0.52 -26.04 5.61
N PHE A 20 -0.36 -25.34 4.47
CA PHE A 20 0.80 -25.53 3.59
C PHE A 20 2.11 -25.14 4.29
N VAL A 21 2.12 -24.04 5.06
CA VAL A 21 3.31 -23.63 5.82
C VAL A 21 3.66 -24.66 6.90
N ASP A 22 2.67 -25.15 7.64
CA ASP A 22 2.85 -26.13 8.72
C ASP A 22 3.40 -27.47 8.19
N GLU A 23 3.06 -27.83 6.94
CA GLU A 23 3.59 -28.99 6.23
C GLU A 23 4.99 -28.77 5.62
N GLY A 24 5.60 -27.60 5.79
CA GLY A 24 6.90 -27.26 5.20
C GLY A 24 6.83 -26.90 3.70
N ARG A 25 5.65 -26.55 3.20
CA ARG A 25 5.35 -26.28 1.79
C ARG A 25 5.03 -24.80 1.54
N ALA A 26 5.73 -23.93 2.24
CA ALA A 26 5.48 -22.48 2.23
C ALA A 26 5.63 -21.84 0.83
N GLU A 27 6.51 -22.39 -0.02
CA GLU A 27 6.73 -21.88 -1.39
C GLU A 27 5.82 -22.53 -2.44
N ASP A 28 5.02 -23.54 -2.08
CA ASP A 28 4.07 -24.15 -3.00
C ASP A 28 2.97 -23.16 -3.39
N ILE A 29 2.61 -23.16 -4.67
CA ILE A 29 1.53 -22.34 -5.21
C ILE A 29 0.19 -22.84 -4.65
N LEU A 30 -0.57 -21.93 -4.05
CA LEU A 30 -1.93 -22.25 -3.60
C LEU A 30 -2.85 -22.55 -4.79
N PRO A 31 -3.82 -23.46 -4.64
CA PRO A 31 -4.80 -23.73 -5.68
C PRO A 31 -5.48 -22.45 -6.19
N PHE A 32 -5.51 -22.22 -7.50
CA PHE A 32 -6.15 -21.04 -8.10
C PHE A 32 -7.62 -20.88 -7.71
N ALA A 33 -8.33 -21.98 -7.41
CA ALA A 33 -9.70 -21.93 -6.90
C ALA A 33 -9.84 -21.11 -5.60
N LEU A 34 -8.77 -20.97 -4.83
CA LEU A 34 -8.72 -20.17 -3.62
C LEU A 34 -8.34 -18.70 -3.91
N THR A 35 -7.37 -18.46 -4.79
CA THR A 35 -6.71 -17.16 -4.94
C THR A 35 -7.19 -16.33 -6.14
N ALA A 36 -7.81 -16.95 -7.15
CA ALA A 36 -8.14 -16.30 -8.42
C ALA A 36 -9.15 -15.16 -8.30
N ARG A 37 -9.94 -15.08 -7.21
CA ARG A 37 -10.86 -13.97 -6.96
C ARG A 37 -10.16 -12.63 -6.79
N ILE A 38 -8.95 -12.62 -6.20
CA ILE A 38 -8.13 -11.40 -6.08
C ILE A 38 -7.01 -11.41 -7.12
N PHE A 39 -6.30 -12.52 -7.26
CA PHE A 39 -5.05 -12.56 -8.03
C PHE A 39 -5.23 -13.06 -9.47
N GLN A 40 -6.46 -13.38 -9.89
CA GLN A 40 -6.77 -13.86 -11.23
C GLN A 40 -5.89 -15.05 -11.63
N LYS A 41 -5.00 -14.85 -12.61
CA LYS A 41 -4.06 -15.87 -13.11
C LYS A 41 -2.66 -15.76 -12.51
N THR A 42 -2.44 -14.83 -11.58
CA THR A 42 -1.16 -14.66 -10.91
C THR A 42 -1.00 -15.74 -9.83
N PRO A 43 -0.01 -16.64 -9.93
CA PRO A 43 0.23 -17.64 -8.90
C PRO A 43 0.72 -16.98 -7.61
N ILE A 44 0.24 -17.47 -6.47
CA ILE A 44 0.62 -16.99 -5.13
C ILE A 44 0.98 -18.20 -4.29
N SER A 45 2.20 -18.20 -3.71
CA SER A 45 2.61 -19.23 -2.76
C SER A 45 1.91 -19.06 -1.41
N ALA A 46 1.88 -20.12 -0.61
CA ALA A 46 1.31 -20.07 0.74
C ALA A 46 1.94 -18.96 1.61
N ARG A 47 3.28 -18.85 1.59
CA ARG A 47 4.01 -17.77 2.28
C ARG A 47 3.58 -16.39 1.80
N ARG A 48 3.54 -16.18 0.48
CA ARG A 48 3.18 -14.87 -0.08
C ARG A 48 1.73 -14.51 0.21
N TRP A 49 0.82 -15.49 0.22
CA TRP A 49 -0.55 -15.26 0.65
C TRP A 49 -0.60 -14.74 2.08
N LEU A 50 0.01 -15.44 3.05
CA LEU A 50 -0.01 -15.01 4.45
C LEU A 50 0.69 -13.67 4.67
N SER A 51 1.74 -13.40 3.90
CA SER A 51 2.44 -12.11 3.91
C SER A 51 1.57 -10.94 3.44
N LEU A 52 0.74 -11.16 2.41
CA LEU A 52 -0.15 -10.13 1.87
C LEU A 52 -1.47 -10.02 2.66
N ALA A 53 -2.07 -11.16 3.00
CA ALA A 53 -3.32 -11.23 3.76
C ALA A 53 -3.11 -10.72 5.18
N SER A 54 -1.95 -11.01 5.78
CA SER A 54 -1.54 -10.52 7.10
C SER A 54 -2.63 -10.70 8.16
N PRO A 55 -3.20 -11.91 8.33
CA PRO A 55 -4.31 -12.13 9.26
C PRO A 55 -3.96 -11.81 10.72
N ASP A 56 -2.67 -11.80 11.05
CA ASP A 56 -2.13 -11.46 12.37
C ASP A 56 -1.39 -10.11 12.40
N LYS A 57 -1.47 -9.32 11.32
CA LYS A 57 -0.81 -8.00 11.17
C LYS A 57 0.72 -8.06 11.22
N ARG A 58 1.30 -9.22 10.91
CA ARG A 58 2.76 -9.44 10.87
C ARG A 58 3.26 -9.86 9.48
N GLY A 59 2.41 -9.74 8.47
CA GLY A 59 2.77 -10.03 7.09
C GLY A 59 3.89 -9.11 6.60
N ALA A 60 4.87 -9.67 5.90
CA ALA A 60 6.02 -8.91 5.42
C ALA A 60 5.69 -7.95 4.26
N ASP A 61 4.52 -8.11 3.64
CA ASP A 61 4.02 -7.22 2.57
C ASP A 61 2.95 -6.22 3.09
N ASP A 62 2.61 -6.26 4.38
CA ASP A 62 1.54 -5.45 4.98
C ASP A 62 2.06 -4.10 5.51
N PHE A 63 2.29 -3.17 4.59
CA PHE A 63 2.76 -1.82 4.91
C PHE A 63 1.63 -0.79 5.00
N PHE A 64 0.48 -1.07 4.38
CA PHE A 64 -0.52 -0.05 4.05
C PHE A 64 -1.90 -0.30 4.66
N SER A 65 -2.08 -1.39 5.42
CA SER A 65 -3.37 -1.62 6.09
C SER A 65 -3.68 -0.51 7.08
N SER A 66 -4.90 0.00 7.01
CA SER A 66 -5.35 1.14 7.81
C SER A 66 -5.42 0.84 9.31
N ASP A 67 -5.49 -0.44 9.67
CA ASP A 67 -5.64 -0.94 11.03
C ASP A 67 -4.33 -1.48 11.64
N LEU A 68 -3.18 -1.22 10.99
CA LEU A 68 -1.86 -1.36 11.61
C LEU A 68 -1.76 -0.40 12.80
N ASP A 69 -1.03 -0.78 13.86
CA ASP A 69 -0.76 0.11 14.99
C ASP A 69 0.37 1.11 14.68
N ASP A 70 0.55 2.10 15.56
CA ASP A 70 1.57 3.13 15.33
C ASP A 70 2.99 2.59 15.45
N GLU A 71 3.21 1.45 16.13
CA GLU A 71 4.52 0.83 16.20
C GLU A 71 4.91 0.25 14.83
N ALA A 72 3.98 -0.46 14.19
CA ALA A 72 4.15 -0.99 12.84
C ALA A 72 4.37 0.14 11.82
N VAL A 73 3.58 1.23 11.88
CA VAL A 73 3.75 2.39 10.99
C VAL A 73 5.12 3.07 11.21
N ARG A 74 5.60 3.19 12.46
CA ARG A 74 6.95 3.73 12.73
C ARG A 74 8.07 2.81 12.22
N LYS A 75 7.91 1.49 12.30
CA LYS A 75 8.91 0.55 11.77
C LYS A 75 9.05 0.63 10.25
N THR A 76 8.02 1.08 9.55
CA THR A 76 8.00 1.18 8.08
C THR A 76 8.24 2.62 7.62
N PHE A 77 7.25 3.49 7.75
CA PHE A 77 7.32 4.90 7.34
C PHE A 77 8.33 5.69 8.18
N GLY A 78 8.48 5.38 9.46
CA GLY A 78 9.55 5.94 10.29
C GLY A 78 10.95 5.37 9.99
N GLY A 79 11.06 4.37 9.12
CA GLY A 79 12.34 3.84 8.62
C GLY A 79 12.93 4.66 7.45
N VAL A 80 12.20 5.66 6.95
CA VAL A 80 12.68 6.56 5.89
C VAL A 80 13.92 7.33 6.38
N PRO A 81 15.03 7.37 5.62
CA PRO A 81 16.23 8.08 6.03
C PRO A 81 15.99 9.57 6.31
N LYS A 82 16.75 10.12 7.26
CA LYS A 82 16.70 11.55 7.58
C LYS A 82 16.97 12.39 6.34
N GLY A 83 16.17 13.44 6.15
CA GLY A 83 16.26 14.32 5.00
C GLY A 83 15.68 13.74 3.70
N GLN A 84 15.38 12.43 3.63
CA GLN A 84 14.78 11.84 2.45
C GLN A 84 13.37 12.38 2.24
N ARG A 85 13.12 12.86 1.02
CA ARG A 85 11.82 13.36 0.60
C ARG A 85 10.92 12.20 0.19
N VAL A 86 9.67 12.24 0.65
CA VAL A 86 8.63 11.25 0.35
C VAL A 86 7.40 11.97 -0.20
N CYS A 87 6.94 11.54 -1.38
CA CYS A 87 5.70 11.99 -1.99
C CYS A 87 4.80 10.77 -2.20
N VAL A 88 3.64 10.76 -1.52
CA VAL A 88 2.61 9.73 -1.69
C VAL A 88 1.49 10.31 -2.52
N LEU A 89 1.07 9.58 -3.56
CA LEU A 89 -0.05 9.92 -4.43
C LEU A 89 -1.10 8.82 -4.27
N TYR A 90 -2.06 9.03 -3.38
CA TYR A 90 -3.09 8.04 -3.08
C TYR A 90 -4.28 8.23 -4.02
N SER A 91 -4.73 7.18 -4.70
CA SER A 91 -5.92 7.23 -5.57
C SER A 91 -7.22 7.41 -4.77
N GLY A 92 -7.89 8.56 -4.92
CA GLY A 92 -9.09 8.88 -4.13
C GLY A 92 -10.30 7.99 -4.40
N ALA A 93 -10.43 7.50 -5.64
CA ALA A 93 -11.47 6.59 -6.10
C ALA A 93 -10.94 5.16 -6.36
N ASP A 94 -9.90 4.73 -5.63
CA ASP A 94 -9.35 3.38 -5.73
C ASP A 94 -10.41 2.31 -5.41
N GLU A 95 -10.67 1.44 -6.38
CA GLU A 95 -11.71 0.40 -6.30
C GLU A 95 -11.34 -0.82 -5.44
N PHE A 96 -10.09 -0.92 -4.97
CA PHE A 96 -9.62 -2.03 -4.12
C PHE A 96 -9.51 -1.65 -2.64
N VAL A 97 -9.85 -0.41 -2.30
CA VAL A 97 -9.79 0.15 -0.95
C VAL A 97 -11.20 0.32 -0.40
N PRO A 98 -11.43 0.05 0.90
CA PRO A 98 -12.75 0.26 1.50
C PRO A 98 -13.29 1.67 1.28
N LYS A 99 -14.58 1.76 0.95
CA LYS A 99 -15.23 3.05 0.64
C LYS A 99 -15.30 3.98 1.84
N ASP A 100 -15.45 3.41 3.04
CA ASP A 100 -15.57 4.16 4.30
C ASP A 100 -14.21 4.48 4.92
N LEU A 101 -13.10 4.13 4.25
CA LEU A 101 -11.76 4.49 4.71
C LEU A 101 -11.50 5.98 4.47
N ASP A 102 -11.13 6.68 5.55
CA ASP A 102 -10.57 8.03 5.48
C ASP A 102 -9.13 7.96 4.95
N LYS A 103 -8.99 8.22 3.64
CA LYS A 103 -7.70 8.12 2.93
C LYS A 103 -6.80 9.29 3.30
N GLU A 104 -7.38 10.47 3.50
CA GLU A 104 -6.70 11.67 3.93
C GLU A 104 -6.04 11.44 5.30
N GLU A 105 -6.79 10.97 6.29
CA GLU A 105 -6.24 10.67 7.62
C GLU A 105 -5.16 9.58 7.56
N LEU A 106 -5.36 8.53 6.76
CA LEU A 106 -4.36 7.47 6.59
C LEU A 106 -3.04 8.02 6.02
N VAL A 107 -3.12 8.87 5.00
CA VAL A 107 -1.96 9.53 4.39
C VAL A 107 -1.30 10.49 5.38
N HIS A 108 -2.07 11.22 6.17
CA HIS A 108 -1.55 12.07 7.25
C HIS A 108 -0.80 11.28 8.31
N ARG A 109 -1.34 10.13 8.72
CA ARG A 109 -0.72 9.23 9.69
C ARG A 109 0.64 8.72 9.23
N TRP A 110 0.76 8.33 7.96
CA TRP A 110 2.05 7.95 7.37
C TRP A 110 3.03 9.12 7.35
N GLY A 111 2.57 10.30 6.95
CA GLY A 111 3.38 11.51 6.93
C GLY A 111 3.85 11.96 8.31
N HIS A 112 3.06 11.72 9.36
CA HIS A 112 3.47 11.97 10.73
C HIS A 112 4.67 11.10 11.12
N ALA A 113 4.61 9.79 10.87
CA ALA A 113 5.70 8.87 11.16
C ALA A 113 7.00 9.20 10.40
N VAL A 114 6.90 9.60 9.12
CA VAL A 114 8.07 10.06 8.34
C VAL A 114 8.71 11.30 8.98
N ARG A 115 7.91 12.29 9.37
CA ARG A 115 8.40 13.53 9.98
C ARG A 115 9.03 13.31 11.34
N GLU A 116 8.41 12.48 12.19
CA GLU A 116 8.98 12.12 13.51
C GLU A 116 10.38 11.50 13.37
N ALA A 117 10.62 10.70 12.32
CA ALA A 117 11.92 10.10 12.04
C ALA A 117 12.95 11.07 11.44
N GLY A 118 12.54 12.29 11.07
CA GLY A 118 13.38 13.31 10.43
C GLY A 118 13.42 13.24 8.90
N GLY A 119 12.49 12.50 8.29
CA GLY A 119 12.24 12.56 6.84
C GLY A 119 11.46 13.83 6.46
N VAL A 120 11.34 14.06 5.14
CA VAL A 120 10.62 15.22 4.59
C VAL A 120 9.38 14.72 3.85
N TRP A 121 8.20 15.01 4.39
CA TRP A 121 6.94 14.67 3.73
C TRP A 121 6.50 15.79 2.78
N GLU A 122 6.10 15.44 1.55
CA GLU A 122 5.65 16.41 0.55
C GLU A 122 4.14 16.69 0.68
N ASP A 123 3.79 17.84 1.24
CA ASP A 123 2.39 18.26 1.42
C ASP A 123 1.77 18.96 0.21
N GLU A 124 2.57 19.62 -0.65
CA GLU A 124 2.01 20.41 -1.76
C GLU A 124 1.63 19.53 -2.95
N PHE A 125 2.50 18.55 -3.25
CA PHE A 125 2.31 17.66 -4.38
C PHE A 125 1.86 16.26 -3.98
N GLY A 126 2.08 15.83 -2.73
CA GLY A 126 1.56 14.58 -2.21
C GLY A 126 0.07 14.68 -1.83
N GLY A 127 -0.47 13.56 -1.33
CA GLY A 127 -1.85 13.47 -0.85
C GLY A 127 -2.75 12.58 -1.69
N VAL A 128 -4.05 12.75 -1.48
CA VAL A 128 -5.09 12.04 -2.24
C VAL A 128 -5.35 12.74 -3.57
N VAL A 129 -5.21 12.01 -4.66
CA VAL A 129 -5.57 12.44 -6.02
C VAL A 129 -7.05 12.14 -6.22
N GLN A 130 -7.87 13.19 -6.16
CA GLN A 130 -9.33 13.07 -6.20
C GLN A 130 -9.79 12.44 -7.53
N GLY A 131 -10.73 11.50 -7.43
CA GLY A 131 -11.28 10.80 -8.60
C GLY A 131 -10.37 9.74 -9.25
N ALA A 132 -9.09 9.65 -8.88
CA ALA A 132 -8.17 8.65 -9.43
C ALA A 132 -8.58 7.22 -9.01
N THR A 133 -8.74 6.35 -10.00
CA THR A 133 -8.86 4.89 -9.85
C THR A 133 -7.48 4.27 -9.61
N HIS A 134 -7.43 3.01 -9.16
CA HIS A 134 -6.18 2.33 -8.77
C HIS A 134 -5.07 2.44 -9.82
N ASN A 135 -5.43 2.27 -11.10
CA ASN A 135 -4.47 2.25 -12.22
C ASN A 135 -4.72 3.33 -13.27
N LEU A 136 -5.59 4.30 -12.98
CA LEU A 136 -5.95 5.42 -13.86
C LEU A 136 -6.62 5.05 -15.20
N LYS A 137 -6.82 3.77 -15.53
CA LYS A 137 -7.31 3.35 -16.87
C LYS A 137 -8.71 3.86 -17.21
N ARG A 138 -9.49 4.23 -16.21
CA ARG A 138 -10.87 4.73 -16.36
C ARG A 138 -10.97 6.24 -16.14
N ASN A 139 -9.84 6.92 -15.97
CA ASN A 139 -9.79 8.35 -15.69
C ASN A 139 -9.56 9.17 -16.95
N GLY A 140 -10.09 10.40 -16.95
CA GLY A 140 -9.86 11.38 -18.01
C GLY A 140 -8.55 12.13 -17.84
N ASP A 141 -8.22 12.96 -18.84
CA ASP A 141 -6.99 13.75 -18.89
C ASP A 141 -6.86 14.74 -17.73
N ASP A 142 -7.96 15.15 -17.11
CA ASP A 142 -7.99 16.03 -15.95
C ASP A 142 -7.36 15.37 -14.71
N VAL A 143 -7.76 14.14 -14.40
CA VAL A 143 -7.25 13.38 -13.24
C VAL A 143 -5.83 12.90 -13.50
N VAL A 144 -5.55 12.39 -14.71
CA VAL A 144 -4.20 11.98 -15.11
C VAL A 144 -3.27 13.20 -15.13
N GLY A 145 -3.75 14.33 -15.62
CA GLY A 145 -3.05 15.61 -15.63
C GLY A 145 -2.72 16.12 -14.22
N ASP A 146 -3.63 15.99 -13.25
CA ASP A 146 -3.34 16.34 -11.85
C ASP A 146 -2.21 15.48 -11.27
N LEU A 147 -2.26 14.16 -11.49
CA LEU A 147 -1.17 13.26 -11.07
C LEU A 147 0.16 13.64 -11.71
N CYS A 148 0.19 13.88 -13.03
CA CYS A 148 1.39 14.31 -13.74
C CYS A 148 1.93 15.64 -13.21
N ARG A 149 1.06 16.63 -12.98
CA ARG A 149 1.43 17.94 -12.41
C ARG A 149 2.10 17.78 -11.04
N ARG A 150 1.54 16.93 -10.18
CA ARG A 150 2.10 16.64 -8.85
C ARG A 150 3.48 15.99 -8.94
N VAL A 151 3.64 14.97 -9.78
CA VAL A 151 4.94 14.31 -10.00
C VAL A 151 5.98 15.32 -10.50
N ILE A 152 5.66 16.11 -11.52
CA ILE A 152 6.56 17.13 -12.07
C ILE A 152 6.93 18.18 -10.99
N GLY A 153 5.95 18.65 -10.23
CA GLY A 153 6.16 19.60 -9.15
C GLY A 153 7.09 19.06 -8.06
N PHE A 154 6.89 17.81 -7.64
CA PHE A 154 7.74 17.14 -6.67
C PHE A 154 9.18 17.01 -7.18
N LEU A 155 9.37 16.54 -8.41
CA LEU A 155 10.70 16.41 -9.02
C LEU A 155 11.40 17.77 -9.14
N ALA A 156 10.68 18.83 -9.53
CA ALA A 156 11.26 20.18 -9.60
C ALA A 156 11.69 20.70 -8.21
N LYS A 157 11.00 20.32 -7.12
CA LYS A 157 11.44 20.65 -5.75
C LYS A 157 12.68 19.86 -5.34
N VAL A 158 12.74 18.58 -5.71
CA VAL A 158 13.92 17.71 -5.48
C VAL A 158 15.13 18.30 -6.19
N GLU A 159 15.02 18.60 -7.49
CA GLU A 159 16.11 19.19 -8.28
C GLU A 159 16.60 20.54 -7.73
N LYS A 160 15.69 21.42 -7.30
CA LYS A 160 16.06 22.70 -6.67
C LYS A 160 16.66 22.55 -5.27
N GLY A 161 16.34 21.44 -4.59
CA GLY A 161 16.81 21.11 -3.25
C GLY A 161 18.06 20.22 -3.20
N GLU A 162 18.49 19.65 -4.33
CA GLU A 162 19.59 18.68 -4.41
C GLU A 162 20.76 19.17 -5.27
N ALA A 163 21.51 20.11 -4.69
CA ALA A 163 22.96 19.97 -4.55
C ALA A 163 23.33 19.44 -3.15
N ALA A 164 22.45 18.65 -2.53
CA ALA A 164 22.61 18.12 -1.18
C ALA A 164 23.06 16.65 -1.24
N HIS A 165 24.36 16.49 -1.46
CA HIS A 165 25.17 15.32 -1.11
C HIS A 165 24.79 13.97 -1.75
N LEU A 166 25.21 13.79 -3.00
CA LEU A 166 25.91 12.56 -3.39
C LEU A 166 27.36 12.61 -2.89
#